data_AF-A0ABD1DKH2-F1
#
_entry.id   AF-A0ABD1DKH2-F1
#
_cell.length_a   1.000
_cell.length_b   1.000
_cell.length_c   1.000
_cell.angle_alpha   90.00
_cell.angle_beta   90.00
_cell.angle_gamma   90.00
#
_symmetry.space_group_name_H-M   'P 1'
#
loop_
_entity.id
_entity.type
_entity.pdbx_description
1 polymer ?
#
loop_
_entity_poly.entity_id
_entity_poly.type
_entity_poly.pdbx_seq_one_letter_code
_entity_poly.pdbx_strand_id
1 'polypeptide(L)'
;MTLESKSIASTDFVYWSSLLSGAVAGLVVDIVLFPIDTVKTRLQSERGFIRSGGFRGIYKGLAPAAAGSAPTAALFFCTYDGLKSHLGKLATQSQQPYVHMISAASAEIVACLIRVPVEIAKQRRQALSLKYNSSSAVEILYHAFKTEGIRRGLYRGFGTTIMREVPFSFIQFPLWEYFKQNWSSATGTALTPVSVAICGAIAGGIAAGLTTPLDVAKTRIMLADDGNRTGVFRVLRGIYRERGIRGIFAGFGPRVLWITLGGAIFFGFYDLTTRLLNSDESK
;
A
#
# COMPACT_ATOMS: atom_id res chain seq x y z
N MET A 1 -33.07 29.54 -11.23
CA MET A 1 -31.70 29.44 -10.67
C MET A 1 -31.66 28.63 -9.36
N THR A 2 -32.56 27.65 -9.16
CA THR A 2 -32.85 27.11 -7.80
C THR A 2 -32.92 25.58 -7.69
N LEU A 3 -32.91 24.83 -8.79
CA LEU A 3 -32.87 23.36 -8.78
C LEU A 3 -31.49 22.81 -9.17
N GLU A 4 -30.84 23.40 -10.17
CA GLU A 4 -29.46 23.04 -10.53
C GLU A 4 -28.47 23.42 -9.42
N SER A 5 -28.60 24.57 -8.76
CA SER A 5 -27.65 24.94 -7.69
C SER A 5 -27.79 24.05 -6.45
N LYS A 6 -29.01 23.56 -6.15
CA LYS A 6 -29.24 22.59 -5.07
C LYS A 6 -28.71 21.19 -5.41
N SER A 7 -28.85 20.77 -6.67
CA SER A 7 -28.29 19.50 -7.18
C SER A 7 -26.76 19.53 -7.22
N ILE A 8 -26.16 20.64 -7.64
CA ILE A 8 -24.71 20.80 -7.65
C ILE A 8 -24.17 20.83 -6.21
N ALA A 9 -24.81 21.58 -5.30
CA ALA A 9 -24.41 21.63 -3.89
C ALA A 9 -24.53 20.27 -3.19
N SER A 10 -25.56 19.48 -3.48
CA SER A 10 -25.70 18.14 -2.91
C SER A 10 -24.67 17.15 -3.48
N THR A 11 -24.32 17.28 -4.75
CA THR A 11 -23.30 16.42 -5.37
C THR A 11 -21.91 16.75 -4.82
N ASP A 12 -21.58 18.04 -4.68
CA ASP A 12 -20.32 18.50 -4.09
C ASP A 12 -20.19 18.02 -2.64
N PHE A 13 -21.26 18.07 -1.86
CA PHE A 13 -21.27 17.55 -0.48
C PHE A 13 -21.02 16.05 -0.42
N VAL A 14 -21.63 15.25 -1.31
CA VAL A 14 -21.40 13.80 -1.37
C VAL A 14 -19.94 13.48 -1.71
N TYR A 15 -19.33 14.23 -2.63
CA TYR A 15 -17.92 14.08 -2.96
C TYR A 15 -17.02 14.45 -1.77
N TRP A 16 -17.29 15.56 -1.09
CA TRP A 16 -16.54 15.98 0.09
C TRP A 16 -16.68 15.00 1.26
N SER A 17 -17.88 14.50 1.52
CA SER A 17 -18.15 13.51 2.56
C SER A 17 -17.41 12.20 2.28
N SER A 18 -17.43 11.73 1.03
CA SER A 18 -16.71 10.52 0.61
C SER A 18 -15.19 10.69 0.68
N LEU A 19 -14.68 11.87 0.26
CA LEU A 19 -13.26 12.20 0.31
C LEU A 19 -12.75 12.26 1.75
N LEU A 20 -13.47 12.95 2.63
CA LEU A 20 -13.11 13.09 4.05
C LEU A 20 -13.21 11.74 4.77
N SER A 21 -14.29 10.98 4.52
CA SER A 21 -14.45 9.62 5.06
C SER A 21 -13.32 8.70 4.63
N GLY A 22 -12.93 8.75 3.35
CA GLY A 22 -11.78 8.00 2.83
C GLY A 22 -10.45 8.41 3.47
N ALA A 23 -10.22 9.71 3.64
CA ALA A 23 -9.01 10.25 4.26
C ALA A 23 -8.90 9.85 5.74
N VAL A 24 -9.98 10.00 6.51
CA VAL A 24 -10.04 9.60 7.92
C VAL A 24 -9.85 8.09 8.07
N ALA A 25 -10.58 7.29 7.29
CA ALA A 25 -10.45 5.84 7.31
C ALA A 25 -9.01 5.39 6.98
N GLY A 26 -8.40 5.98 5.94
CA GLY A 26 -7.02 5.70 5.55
C GLY A 26 -6.01 6.02 6.66
N LEU A 27 -6.13 7.20 7.28
CA LEU A 27 -5.25 7.59 8.39
C LEU A 27 -5.43 6.71 9.61
N VAL A 28 -6.66 6.33 9.96
CA VAL A 28 -6.93 5.43 11.09
C VAL A 28 -6.30 4.06 10.85
N VAL A 29 -6.44 3.51 9.64
CA VAL A 29 -5.78 2.25 9.25
C VAL A 29 -4.26 2.38 9.43
N ASP A 30 -3.67 3.45 8.89
CA ASP A 30 -2.24 3.69 8.98
C ASP A 30 -1.78 3.77 10.44
N ILE A 31 -2.51 4.47 11.32
CA ILE A 31 -2.18 4.63 12.75
C ILE A 31 -2.35 3.32 13.52
N VAL A 32 -3.51 2.67 13.38
CA VAL A 32 -3.86 1.47 14.16
C VAL A 32 -2.92 0.33 13.81
N LEU A 33 -2.67 0.15 12.52
CA LEU A 33 -1.86 -0.96 12.08
C LEU A 33 -0.36 -0.62 12.10
N PHE A 34 0.05 0.67 12.11
CA PHE A 34 1.46 1.11 11.98
C PHE A 34 2.49 0.24 12.73
N PRO A 35 2.25 -0.17 13.99
CA PRO A 35 3.15 -1.07 14.72
C PRO A 35 3.53 -2.34 13.95
N ILE A 36 2.57 -2.95 13.27
CA ILE A 36 2.73 -4.18 12.50
C ILE A 36 3.62 -3.92 11.27
N ASP A 37 3.45 -2.78 10.58
CA ASP A 37 4.31 -2.40 9.46
C ASP A 37 5.76 -2.21 9.93
N THR A 38 5.97 -1.53 11.07
CA THR A 38 7.31 -1.36 11.64
C THR A 38 7.94 -2.69 12.04
N VAL A 39 7.20 -3.59 12.69
CA VAL A 39 7.70 -4.94 13.03
C VAL A 39 8.08 -5.71 11.77
N LYS A 40 7.24 -5.69 10.73
CA LYS A 40 7.52 -6.28 9.42
C LYS A 40 8.83 -5.75 8.84
N THR A 41 8.98 -4.42 8.73
CA THR A 41 10.18 -3.79 8.15
C THR A 41 11.44 -4.15 8.93
N ARG A 42 11.37 -4.22 10.27
CA ARG A 42 12.51 -4.61 11.12
C ARG A 42 12.88 -6.09 10.99
N LEU A 43 11.91 -6.98 10.79
CA LEU A 43 12.16 -8.40 10.52
C LEU A 43 12.81 -8.62 9.14
N GLN A 44 12.41 -7.82 8.16
CA GLN A 44 12.92 -7.88 6.78
C GLN A 44 14.29 -7.20 6.60
N SER A 45 14.65 -6.27 7.50
CA SER A 45 15.97 -5.62 7.57
C SER A 45 17.11 -6.65 7.68
N GLU A 46 18.19 -6.39 6.94
CA GLU A 46 19.41 -7.21 6.99
C GLU A 46 20.03 -7.24 8.40
N ARG A 47 19.96 -6.11 9.13
CA ARG A 47 20.46 -5.99 10.51
C ARG A 47 19.69 -6.84 11.51
N GLY A 48 18.48 -7.30 11.15
CA GLY A 48 17.59 -8.08 12.00
C GLY A 48 16.82 -7.24 13.04
N PHE A 49 15.82 -7.87 13.63
CA PHE A 49 14.79 -7.19 14.45
C PHE A 49 15.36 -6.40 15.63
N ILE A 50 16.22 -7.01 16.44
CA ILE A 50 16.77 -6.40 17.65
C ILE A 50 17.65 -5.20 17.33
N ARG A 51 18.59 -5.34 16.37
CA ARG A 51 19.50 -4.25 15.95
C ARG A 51 18.78 -3.11 15.24
N SER A 52 17.64 -3.39 14.62
CA SER A 52 16.77 -2.38 14.02
C SER A 52 15.83 -1.68 15.03
N GLY A 53 15.98 -1.93 16.34
CA GLY A 53 15.26 -1.23 17.41
C GLY A 53 14.20 -2.05 18.13
N GLY A 54 14.01 -3.34 17.77
CA GLY A 54 13.07 -4.24 18.43
C GLY A 54 11.64 -3.69 18.43
N PHE A 55 11.04 -3.53 19.61
CA PHE A 55 9.73 -2.88 19.80
C PHE A 55 9.81 -1.40 20.21
N ARG A 56 11.00 -0.80 20.25
CA ARG A 56 11.13 0.62 20.64
C ARG A 56 10.80 1.54 19.47
N GLY A 57 10.02 2.59 19.72
CA GLY A 57 9.67 3.59 18.70
C GLY A 57 8.95 2.98 17.48
N ILE A 58 7.91 2.18 17.71
CA ILE A 58 7.13 1.52 16.65
C ILE A 58 6.44 2.49 15.69
N TYR A 59 6.22 3.75 16.09
CA TYR A 59 5.61 4.81 15.26
C TYR A 59 6.62 5.63 14.44
N LYS A 60 7.92 5.28 14.50
CA LYS A 60 8.96 5.95 13.72
C LYS A 60 8.73 5.72 12.22
N GLY A 61 8.36 6.77 11.51
CA GLY A 61 8.07 6.73 10.07
C GLY A 61 6.60 6.96 9.72
N LEU A 62 5.72 7.13 10.72
CA LEU A 62 4.29 7.41 10.46
C LEU A 62 4.11 8.75 9.72
N ALA A 63 4.82 9.79 10.13
CA ALA A 63 4.72 11.11 9.50
C ALA A 63 4.96 11.10 7.98
N PRO A 64 6.07 10.56 7.43
CA PRO A 64 6.22 10.47 5.98
C PRO A 64 5.16 9.59 5.32
N ALA A 65 4.72 8.50 5.97
CA ALA A 65 3.67 7.63 5.45
C ALA A 65 2.35 8.39 5.25
N ALA A 66 1.89 9.08 6.30
CA ALA A 66 0.67 9.89 6.28
C ALA A 66 0.76 11.03 5.26
N ALA A 67 1.87 11.76 5.24
CA ALA A 67 2.09 12.85 4.28
C ALA A 67 2.11 12.38 2.82
N GLY A 68 2.61 11.17 2.56
CA GLY A 68 2.69 10.60 1.21
C GLY A 68 1.41 9.91 0.73
N SER A 69 0.48 9.59 1.63
CA SER A 69 -0.70 8.77 1.31
C SER A 69 -1.63 9.45 0.30
N ALA A 70 -2.09 10.67 0.60
CA ALA A 70 -3.02 11.39 -0.27
C ALA A 70 -2.44 11.73 -1.66
N PRO A 71 -1.20 12.25 -1.80
CA PRO A 71 -0.63 12.52 -3.13
C PRO A 71 -0.40 11.24 -3.95
N THR A 72 -0.03 10.13 -3.29
CA THR A 72 0.12 8.83 -3.95
C THR A 72 -1.22 8.33 -4.49
N ALA A 73 -2.28 8.42 -3.69
CA ALA A 73 -3.63 8.03 -4.10
C ALA A 73 -4.15 8.92 -5.24
N ALA A 74 -3.95 10.23 -5.15
CA ALA A 74 -4.33 11.17 -6.20
C ALA A 74 -3.69 10.83 -7.55
N LEU A 75 -2.37 10.61 -7.58
CA LEU A 75 -1.66 10.20 -8.80
C LEU A 75 -2.17 8.86 -9.34
N PHE A 76 -2.44 7.89 -8.46
CA PHE A 76 -3.02 6.61 -8.85
C PHE A 76 -4.37 6.80 -9.55
N PHE A 77 -5.34 7.43 -8.88
CA PHE A 77 -6.70 7.56 -9.41
C PHE A 77 -6.76 8.45 -10.66
N CYS A 78 -6.04 9.57 -10.70
CA CYS A 78 -5.96 10.41 -11.90
C CYS A 78 -5.42 9.63 -13.11
N THR A 79 -4.38 8.82 -12.92
CA THR A 79 -3.81 8.00 -14.00
C THR A 79 -4.75 6.87 -14.39
N TYR A 80 -5.33 6.19 -13.40
CA TYR A 80 -6.24 5.07 -13.59
C TYR A 80 -7.50 5.49 -14.36
N ASP A 81 -8.21 6.51 -13.88
CA ASP A 81 -9.44 6.99 -14.51
C ASP A 81 -9.17 7.65 -15.87
N GLY A 82 -8.05 8.36 -16.00
CA GLY A 82 -7.59 8.91 -17.27
C GLY A 82 -7.39 7.80 -18.31
N LEU A 83 -6.59 6.78 -18.00
CA LEU A 83 -6.31 5.67 -18.92
C LEU A 83 -7.55 4.82 -19.19
N LYS A 84 -8.34 4.51 -18.16
CA LYS A 84 -9.58 3.76 -18.29
C LYS A 84 -10.57 4.48 -19.22
N SER A 85 -10.69 5.80 -19.11
CA SER A 85 -11.56 6.60 -19.98
C SER A 85 -11.08 6.61 -21.44
N HIS A 86 -9.78 6.68 -21.68
CA HIS A 86 -9.22 6.66 -23.04
C HIS A 86 -9.27 5.28 -23.68
N LEU A 87 -8.80 4.24 -22.98
CA LEU A 87 -8.76 2.87 -23.47
C LEU A 87 -10.16 2.24 -23.52
N GLY A 88 -11.04 2.60 -22.58
CA GLY A 88 -12.42 2.11 -22.53
C GLY A 88 -13.25 2.53 -23.73
N LYS A 89 -12.97 3.70 -24.34
CA LYS A 89 -13.62 4.15 -25.58
C LYS A 89 -13.25 3.30 -26.80
N LEU A 90 -12.09 2.65 -26.77
CA LEU A 90 -11.56 1.84 -27.86
C LEU A 90 -11.80 0.33 -27.67
N ALA A 91 -12.29 -0.07 -26.51
CA ALA A 91 -12.37 -1.48 -26.11
C ALA A 91 -13.79 -2.04 -26.18
N THR A 92 -13.92 -3.26 -26.71
CA THR A 92 -15.17 -4.02 -26.70
C THR A 92 -15.50 -4.53 -25.29
N GLN A 93 -16.76 -4.92 -25.01
CA GLN A 93 -17.19 -5.45 -23.70
C GLN A 93 -16.32 -6.60 -23.19
N SER A 94 -15.86 -7.49 -24.09
CA SER A 94 -14.96 -8.60 -23.74
C SER A 94 -13.54 -8.15 -23.35
N GLN A 95 -13.13 -6.95 -23.72
CA GLN A 95 -11.79 -6.42 -23.48
C GLN A 95 -11.70 -5.56 -22.20
N GLN A 96 -12.83 -5.24 -21.58
CA GLN A 96 -12.90 -4.39 -20.38
C GLN A 96 -11.99 -4.86 -19.25
N PRO A 97 -11.88 -6.17 -18.92
CA PRO A 97 -10.95 -6.63 -17.88
C PRO A 97 -9.50 -6.24 -18.16
N TYR A 98 -9.05 -6.34 -19.41
CA TYR A 98 -7.69 -5.95 -19.81
C TYR A 98 -7.46 -4.44 -19.71
N VAL A 99 -8.48 -3.63 -20.06
CA VAL A 99 -8.43 -2.17 -19.89
C VAL A 99 -8.23 -1.80 -18.43
N HIS A 100 -9.00 -2.40 -17.52
CA HIS A 100 -8.87 -2.19 -16.09
C HIS A 100 -7.48 -2.61 -15.57
N MET A 101 -6.96 -3.75 -16.03
CA MET A 101 -5.63 -4.24 -15.64
C MET A 101 -4.50 -3.32 -16.12
N ILE A 102 -4.51 -2.90 -17.39
CA ILE A 102 -3.48 -2.00 -17.96
C ILE A 102 -3.53 -0.64 -17.28
N SER A 103 -4.73 -0.10 -17.06
CA SER A 103 -4.93 1.19 -16.39
C SER A 103 -4.41 1.14 -14.96
N ALA A 104 -4.73 0.07 -14.21
CA ALA A 104 -4.25 -0.13 -12.84
C ALA A 104 -2.73 -0.30 -12.77
N ALA A 105 -2.14 -1.13 -13.64
CA ALA A 105 -0.69 -1.33 -13.69
C ALA A 105 0.06 -0.03 -14.01
N SER A 106 -0.44 0.75 -14.97
CA SER A 106 0.16 2.05 -15.33
C SER A 106 0.01 3.07 -14.19
N ALA A 107 -1.14 3.10 -13.53
CA ALA A 107 -1.38 3.93 -12.37
C ALA A 107 -0.45 3.59 -11.20
N GLU A 108 -0.17 2.30 -10.95
CA GLU A 108 0.80 1.89 -9.93
C GLU A 108 2.22 2.40 -10.23
N ILE A 109 2.65 2.35 -11.49
CA ILE A 109 3.97 2.84 -11.91
C ILE A 109 4.07 4.36 -11.69
N VAL A 110 3.03 5.12 -12.04
CA VAL A 110 3.00 6.58 -11.84
C VAL A 110 2.94 6.92 -10.35
N ALA A 111 2.12 6.20 -9.57
CA ALA A 111 2.04 6.38 -8.11
C ALA A 111 3.39 6.09 -7.41
N CYS A 112 4.22 5.20 -7.97
CA CYS A 112 5.56 4.93 -7.46
C CYS A 112 6.49 6.16 -7.50
N LEU A 113 6.19 7.21 -8.29
CA LEU A 113 6.98 8.43 -8.32
C LEU A 113 7.00 9.17 -6.97
N ILE A 114 5.89 9.12 -6.22
CA ILE A 114 5.78 9.68 -4.87
C ILE A 114 5.98 8.61 -3.81
N ARG A 115 5.42 7.41 -4.02
CA ARG A 115 5.45 6.32 -3.05
C ARG A 115 6.87 5.90 -2.69
N VAL A 116 7.77 5.80 -3.66
CA VAL A 116 9.12 5.27 -3.42
C VAL A 116 9.95 6.19 -2.51
N PRO A 117 10.07 7.52 -2.76
CA PRO A 117 10.72 8.42 -1.82
C PRO A 117 10.10 8.38 -0.41
N VAL A 118 8.77 8.35 -0.32
CA VAL A 118 8.05 8.24 0.96
C VAL A 118 8.41 6.95 1.69
N GLU A 119 8.45 5.82 0.98
CA GLU A 119 8.86 4.53 1.53
C GLU A 119 10.32 4.52 1.98
N ILE A 120 11.23 5.18 1.26
CA ILE A 120 12.62 5.33 1.70
C ILE A 120 12.71 6.09 3.03
N ALA A 121 12.02 7.23 3.15
CA ALA A 121 11.98 7.99 4.40
C ALA A 121 11.38 7.15 5.55
N LYS A 122 10.25 6.48 5.29
CA LYS A 122 9.57 5.61 6.25
C LYS A 122 10.45 4.44 6.70
N GLN A 123 10.95 3.64 5.77
CA GLN A 123 11.68 2.41 6.08
C GLN A 123 13.03 2.69 6.74
N ARG A 124 13.77 3.72 6.28
CA ARG A 124 15.03 4.12 6.95
C ARG A 124 14.76 4.57 8.39
N ARG A 125 13.68 5.31 8.64
CA ARG A 125 13.29 5.73 10.00
C ARG A 125 12.83 4.53 10.86
N GLN A 126 12.15 3.53 10.28
CA GLN A 126 11.71 2.31 10.96
C GLN A 126 12.88 1.37 11.33
N ALA A 127 13.79 1.10 10.38
CA ALA A 127 14.81 0.06 10.48
C ALA A 127 16.20 0.55 10.88
N LEU A 128 16.52 1.83 10.63
CA LEU A 128 17.78 2.48 11.01
C LEU A 128 17.54 3.48 12.15
N SER A 129 16.66 3.09 13.08
CA SER A 129 16.12 3.99 14.12
C SER A 129 17.16 4.60 15.06
N LEU A 130 18.38 4.02 15.11
CA LEU A 130 19.53 4.55 15.86
C LEU A 130 20.26 5.64 15.08
N LYS A 131 20.39 5.49 13.75
CA LYS A 131 21.07 6.45 12.86
C LYS A 131 20.21 7.70 12.61
N TYR A 132 18.90 7.52 12.48
CA TYR A 132 17.95 8.60 12.13
C TYR A 132 16.92 8.87 13.24
N ASN A 133 17.30 8.72 14.52
CA ASN A 133 16.38 8.88 15.64
C ASN A 133 15.70 10.26 15.63
N SER A 134 16.49 11.32 15.41
CA SER A 134 16.04 12.71 15.46
C SER A 134 15.84 13.34 14.09
N SER A 135 16.23 12.67 13.00
CA SER A 135 16.17 13.26 11.66
C SER A 135 14.76 13.32 11.11
N SER A 136 14.39 14.46 10.54
CA SER A 136 13.10 14.61 9.85
C SER A 136 13.04 13.76 8.57
N ALA A 137 11.83 13.50 8.05
CA ALA A 137 11.69 12.80 6.77
C ALA A 137 12.43 13.52 5.63
N VAL A 138 12.35 14.86 5.61
CA VAL A 138 13.04 15.71 4.64
C VAL A 138 14.55 15.58 4.76
N GLU A 139 15.07 15.56 5.98
CA GLU A 139 16.51 15.39 6.23
C GLU A 139 17.01 14.00 5.79
N ILE A 140 16.24 12.95 6.03
CA ILE A 140 16.56 11.59 5.54
C ILE A 140 16.63 11.57 4.02
N LEU A 141 15.67 12.21 3.34
CA LEU A 141 15.63 12.29 1.88
C LEU A 141 16.74 13.18 1.31
N TYR A 142 16.99 14.32 1.93
CA TYR A 142 18.06 15.24 1.55
C TYR A 142 19.43 14.57 1.72
N HIS A 143 19.65 13.87 2.83
CA HIS A 143 20.86 13.08 3.03
C HIS A 143 20.98 12.00 1.96
N ALA A 144 19.91 11.22 1.69
CA ALA A 144 19.92 10.18 0.66
C ALA A 144 20.25 10.77 -0.73
N PHE A 145 19.66 11.92 -1.07
CA PHE A 145 19.94 12.63 -2.31
C PHE A 145 21.40 13.09 -2.40
N LYS A 146 21.94 13.69 -1.33
CA LYS A 146 23.31 14.23 -1.31
C LYS A 146 24.38 13.14 -1.31
N THR A 147 24.16 12.02 -0.62
CA THR A 147 25.17 10.95 -0.48
C THR A 147 25.06 9.86 -1.54
N GLU A 148 23.84 9.52 -1.98
CA GLU A 148 23.58 8.40 -2.89
C GLU A 148 23.04 8.86 -4.26
N GLY A 149 22.62 10.12 -4.39
CA GLY A 149 22.03 10.68 -5.61
C GLY A 149 20.55 10.32 -5.80
N ILE A 150 19.95 10.80 -6.89
CA ILE A 150 18.52 10.62 -7.19
C ILE A 150 18.16 9.13 -7.33
N ARG A 151 18.89 8.42 -8.20
CA ARG A 151 18.54 7.05 -8.57
C ARG A 151 18.81 6.04 -7.45
N ARG A 152 19.94 6.18 -6.73
CA ARG A 152 20.34 5.22 -5.70
C ARG A 152 19.91 5.63 -4.29
N GLY A 153 19.62 6.91 -4.06
CA GLY A 153 19.06 7.40 -2.81
C GLY A 153 17.53 7.43 -2.83
N LEU A 154 16.95 8.39 -3.57
CA LEU A 154 15.50 8.66 -3.53
C LEU A 154 14.65 7.57 -4.20
N TYR A 155 15.11 7.03 -5.33
CA TYR A 155 14.39 6.01 -6.10
C TYR A 155 14.96 4.60 -5.95
N ARG A 156 15.64 4.37 -4.82
CA ARG A 156 16.17 3.05 -4.48
C ARG A 156 15.03 2.06 -4.36
N GLY A 157 15.12 0.94 -5.08
CA GLY A 157 14.08 -0.09 -5.04
C GLY A 157 12.85 0.18 -5.90
N PHE A 158 12.83 1.22 -6.75
CA PHE A 158 11.71 1.49 -7.66
C PHE A 158 11.32 0.26 -8.51
N GLY A 159 12.31 -0.37 -9.16
CA GLY A 159 12.07 -1.57 -9.95
C GLY A 159 11.59 -2.76 -9.11
N THR A 160 12.08 -2.91 -7.88
CA THR A 160 11.64 -3.99 -6.98
C THR A 160 10.26 -3.75 -6.40
N THR A 161 9.85 -2.49 -6.24
CA THR A 161 8.48 -2.13 -5.91
C THR A 161 7.55 -2.59 -7.02
N ILE A 162 7.82 -2.23 -8.27
CA ILE A 162 7.00 -2.67 -9.43
C ILE A 162 6.95 -4.21 -9.51
N MET A 163 8.10 -4.88 -9.38
CA MET A 163 8.15 -6.34 -9.38
C MET A 163 7.37 -6.99 -8.24
N ARG A 164 7.08 -6.27 -7.14
CA ARG A 164 6.20 -6.76 -6.06
C ARG A 164 4.73 -6.47 -6.36
N GLU A 165 4.40 -5.24 -6.76
CA GLU A 165 3.00 -4.83 -6.95
C GLU A 165 2.33 -5.63 -8.06
N VAL A 166 3.03 -5.80 -9.19
CA VAL A 166 2.45 -6.44 -10.37
C VAL A 166 2.03 -7.89 -10.07
N PRO A 167 2.90 -8.79 -9.55
CA PRO A 167 2.47 -10.14 -9.13
C PRO A 167 1.41 -10.13 -8.03
N PHE A 168 1.45 -9.18 -7.11
CA PHE A 168 0.44 -9.08 -6.05
C PHE A 168 -0.95 -8.84 -6.64
N SER A 169 -1.09 -7.88 -7.56
CA SER A 169 -2.35 -7.62 -8.26
C SER A 169 -2.82 -8.80 -9.11
N PHE A 170 -1.90 -9.45 -9.83
CA PHE A 170 -2.22 -10.63 -10.67
C PHE A 170 -2.71 -11.83 -9.86
N ILE A 171 -2.39 -11.92 -8.56
CA ILE A 171 -2.90 -12.98 -7.68
C ILE A 171 -4.18 -12.52 -6.97
N GLN A 172 -4.19 -11.30 -6.43
CA GLN A 172 -5.29 -10.81 -5.61
C GLN A 172 -6.60 -10.66 -6.40
N PHE A 173 -6.58 -10.03 -7.57
CA PHE A 173 -7.82 -9.74 -8.30
C PHE A 173 -8.56 -11.00 -8.79
N PRO A 174 -7.89 -11.99 -9.42
CA PRO A 174 -8.56 -13.24 -9.80
C PRO A 174 -9.10 -14.02 -8.60
N LEU A 175 -8.35 -14.10 -7.50
CA LEU A 175 -8.83 -14.76 -6.28
C LEU A 175 -10.03 -14.03 -5.68
N TRP A 176 -10.00 -12.70 -5.64
CA TRP A 176 -11.11 -11.90 -5.13
C TRP A 176 -12.38 -12.10 -5.96
N GLU A 177 -12.25 -12.13 -7.29
CA GLU A 177 -13.37 -12.39 -8.19
C GLU A 177 -13.91 -13.81 -8.01
N TYR A 178 -13.03 -14.81 -7.93
CA TYR A 178 -13.40 -16.19 -7.65
C TYR A 178 -14.15 -16.34 -6.32
N PHE A 179 -13.71 -15.69 -5.25
CA PHE A 179 -14.38 -15.77 -3.96
C PHE A 179 -15.75 -15.09 -3.96
N LYS A 180 -15.92 -13.95 -4.65
CA LYS A 180 -17.23 -13.30 -4.79
C LYS A 180 -18.23 -14.19 -5.55
N GLN A 181 -17.81 -14.79 -6.66
CA GLN A 181 -18.68 -15.64 -7.49
C GLN A 181 -19.14 -16.89 -6.74
N ASN A 182 -18.28 -17.47 -5.90
CA ASN A 182 -18.60 -18.67 -5.12
C ASN A 182 -19.20 -18.36 -3.72
N TRP A 183 -19.32 -17.09 -3.34
CA TRP A 183 -19.74 -16.71 -1.98
C TRP A 183 -21.13 -17.22 -1.62
N SER A 184 -22.12 -16.98 -2.49
CA SER A 184 -23.50 -17.38 -2.24
C SER A 184 -23.68 -18.89 -2.24
N SER A 185 -22.95 -19.61 -3.08
CA SER A 185 -22.94 -21.08 -3.09
C SER A 185 -22.29 -21.67 -1.84
N ALA A 186 -21.25 -21.02 -1.30
CA ALA A 186 -20.52 -21.52 -0.12
C ALA A 186 -21.17 -21.15 1.22
N THR A 187 -21.82 -19.99 1.31
CA THR A 187 -22.34 -19.44 2.58
C THR A 187 -23.86 -19.43 2.67
N GLY A 188 -24.58 -19.61 1.56
CA GLY A 188 -26.03 -19.45 1.50
C GLY A 188 -26.51 -18.00 1.66
N THR A 189 -25.60 -17.01 1.68
CA THR A 189 -25.93 -15.59 1.88
C THR A 189 -25.71 -14.76 0.60
N ALA A 190 -26.47 -13.68 0.46
CA ALA A 190 -26.28 -12.72 -0.63
C ALA A 190 -24.96 -11.97 -0.49
N LEU A 191 -24.39 -11.54 -1.62
CA LEU A 191 -23.16 -10.77 -1.66
C LEU A 191 -23.38 -9.35 -1.11
N THR A 192 -22.93 -9.10 0.12
CA THR A 192 -22.95 -7.79 0.79
C THR A 192 -21.60 -7.07 0.65
N PRO A 193 -21.52 -5.74 0.84
CA PRO A 193 -20.25 -5.01 0.85
C PRO A 193 -19.22 -5.58 1.85
N VAL A 194 -19.69 -6.07 3.00
CA VAL A 194 -18.86 -6.73 4.02
C VAL A 194 -18.31 -8.06 3.51
N SER A 195 -19.15 -8.88 2.87
CA SER A 195 -18.69 -10.15 2.26
C SER A 195 -17.65 -9.93 1.15
N VAL A 196 -17.83 -8.86 0.35
CA VAL A 196 -16.87 -8.45 -0.69
C VAL A 196 -15.53 -8.05 -0.07
N ALA A 197 -15.56 -7.32 1.05
CA ALA A 197 -14.37 -6.95 1.81
C ALA A 197 -13.66 -8.18 2.40
N ILE A 198 -14.41 -9.15 2.95
CA ILE A 198 -13.86 -10.42 3.46
C ILE A 198 -13.18 -11.21 2.34
N CYS A 199 -13.85 -11.35 1.19
CA CYS A 199 -13.25 -11.97 0.00
C CYS A 199 -11.94 -11.27 -0.39
N GLY A 200 -11.93 -9.94 -0.34
CA GLY A 200 -10.75 -9.12 -0.64
C GLY A 200 -9.62 -9.32 0.37
N ALA A 201 -9.95 -9.45 1.67
CA ALA A 201 -9.01 -9.69 2.75
C ALA A 201 -8.36 -11.10 2.66
N ILE A 202 -9.14 -12.12 2.31
CA ILE A 202 -8.63 -13.49 2.10
C ILE A 202 -7.74 -13.54 0.85
N ALA A 203 -8.22 -13.02 -0.28
CA ALA A 203 -7.46 -12.95 -1.53
C ALA A 203 -6.15 -12.15 -1.34
N GLY A 204 -6.25 -10.99 -0.67
CA GLY A 204 -5.11 -10.15 -0.34
C GLY A 204 -4.11 -10.84 0.59
N GLY A 205 -4.59 -11.59 1.59
CA GLY A 205 -3.75 -12.39 2.48
C GLY A 205 -2.96 -13.48 1.74
N ILE A 206 -3.62 -14.23 0.85
CA ILE A 206 -2.97 -15.25 0.01
C ILE A 206 -1.93 -14.59 -0.91
N ALA A 207 -2.30 -13.50 -1.58
CA ALA A 207 -1.40 -12.74 -2.44
C ALA A 207 -0.20 -12.18 -1.66
N ALA A 208 -0.40 -11.68 -0.43
CA ALA A 208 0.68 -11.22 0.44
C ALA A 208 1.63 -12.37 0.77
N GLY A 209 1.08 -13.52 1.11
CA GLY A 209 1.85 -14.71 1.42
C GLY A 209 2.78 -15.11 0.28
N LEU A 210 2.21 -15.30 -0.91
CA LEU A 210 2.94 -15.73 -2.11
C LEU A 210 3.98 -14.69 -2.57
N THR A 211 3.69 -13.40 -2.42
CA THR A 211 4.62 -12.34 -2.81
C THR A 211 5.57 -11.90 -1.69
N THR A 212 5.57 -12.57 -0.52
CA THR A 212 6.46 -12.21 0.61
C THR A 212 7.94 -12.20 0.21
N PRO A 213 8.46 -13.17 -0.56
CA PRO A 213 9.86 -13.13 -1.02
C PRO A 213 10.22 -11.81 -1.71
N LEU A 214 9.35 -11.29 -2.58
CA LEU A 214 9.58 -10.06 -3.32
C LEU A 214 9.57 -8.83 -2.41
N ASP A 215 8.69 -8.83 -1.40
CA ASP A 215 8.64 -7.77 -0.38
C ASP A 215 9.91 -7.75 0.48
N VAL A 216 10.43 -8.91 0.89
CA VAL A 216 11.72 -8.99 1.61
C VAL A 216 12.86 -8.46 0.74
N ALA A 217 12.90 -8.82 -0.54
CA ALA A 217 13.93 -8.33 -1.46
C ALA A 217 13.85 -6.81 -1.65
N LYS A 218 12.64 -6.26 -1.83
CA LYS A 218 12.38 -4.82 -1.88
C LYS A 218 12.93 -4.12 -0.64
N THR A 219 12.56 -4.57 0.55
CA THR A 219 12.97 -3.95 1.82
C THR A 219 14.48 -4.01 2.02
N ARG A 220 15.14 -5.14 1.72
CA ARG A 220 16.62 -5.21 1.79
C ARG A 220 17.30 -4.26 0.80
N ILE A 221 16.79 -4.16 -0.42
CA ILE A 221 17.35 -3.25 -1.43
C ILE A 221 17.17 -1.78 -1.03
N MET A 222 16.03 -1.42 -0.45
CA MET A 222 15.75 -0.06 0.04
C MET A 222 16.61 0.34 1.25
N LEU A 223 16.97 -0.64 2.10
CA LEU A 223 17.72 -0.43 3.34
C LEU A 223 19.23 -0.67 3.24
N ALA A 224 19.72 -1.28 2.15
CA ALA A 224 21.13 -1.58 1.99
C ALA A 224 21.99 -0.30 2.04
N ASP A 225 23.13 -0.35 2.74
CA ASP A 225 24.05 0.79 2.83
C ASP A 225 24.96 0.88 1.57
N ASP A 226 25.21 -0.24 0.89
CA ASP A 226 26.15 -0.30 -0.23
C ASP A 226 25.50 0.07 -1.57
N GLY A 227 26.19 0.90 -2.38
CA GLY A 227 25.77 1.31 -3.73
C GLY A 227 25.79 0.20 -4.79
N ASN A 228 25.91 -1.06 -4.38
CA ASN A 228 26.03 -2.20 -5.27
C ASN A 228 24.65 -2.61 -5.80
N ARG A 229 24.51 -2.71 -7.12
CA ARG A 229 23.25 -3.10 -7.79
C ARG A 229 23.04 -4.59 -7.60
N THR A 230 22.47 -4.98 -6.47
CA THR A 230 22.09 -6.37 -6.25
C THR A 230 20.73 -6.59 -6.89
N GLY A 231 20.69 -7.40 -7.94
CA GLY A 231 19.41 -7.85 -8.52
C GLY A 231 18.60 -8.65 -7.49
N VAL A 232 17.27 -8.63 -7.62
CA VAL A 232 16.33 -9.35 -6.72
C VAL A 232 16.79 -10.78 -6.45
N PHE A 233 17.15 -11.52 -7.50
CA PHE A 233 17.62 -12.90 -7.39
C PHE A 233 18.91 -13.04 -6.56
N ARG A 234 19.86 -12.10 -6.70
CA ARG A 234 21.11 -12.10 -5.93
C ARG A 234 20.83 -11.85 -4.46
N VAL A 235 19.94 -10.90 -4.16
CA VAL A 235 19.50 -10.61 -2.79
C VAL A 235 18.86 -11.87 -2.20
N LEU A 236 17.82 -12.42 -2.85
CA LEU A 236 17.12 -13.62 -2.38
C LEU A 236 18.06 -14.82 -2.17
N ARG A 237 19.00 -15.05 -3.09
CA ARG A 237 20.02 -16.10 -2.95
C ARG A 237 20.93 -15.87 -1.74
N GLY A 238 21.31 -14.62 -1.48
CA GLY A 238 22.04 -14.23 -0.28
C GLY A 238 21.23 -14.53 0.99
N ILE A 239 19.96 -14.12 1.04
CA ILE A 239 19.05 -14.39 2.17
C ILE A 239 18.96 -15.89 2.45
N TYR A 240 18.76 -16.69 1.39
CA TYR A 240 18.65 -18.14 1.51
C TYR A 240 19.90 -18.77 2.09
N ARG A 241 21.09 -18.32 1.66
CA ARG A 241 22.36 -18.81 2.18
C ARG A 241 22.59 -18.44 3.64
N GLU A 242 22.16 -17.26 4.07
CA GLU A 242 22.36 -16.77 5.44
C GLU A 242 21.34 -17.32 6.45
N ARG A 243 20.05 -17.37 6.07
CA ARG A 243 18.93 -17.62 6.99
C ARG A 243 17.93 -18.66 6.48
N GLY A 244 18.23 -19.31 5.35
CA GLY A 244 17.35 -20.31 4.73
C GLY A 244 15.99 -19.74 4.32
N ILE A 245 15.01 -20.64 4.25
CA ILE A 245 13.63 -20.31 3.85
C ILE A 245 12.95 -19.34 4.82
N ARG A 246 13.30 -19.40 6.11
CA ARG A 246 12.78 -18.49 7.15
C ARG A 246 13.19 -17.04 6.88
N GLY A 247 14.37 -16.82 6.29
CA GLY A 247 14.81 -15.49 5.87
C GLY A 247 14.01 -14.95 4.68
N ILE A 248 13.68 -15.80 3.71
CA ILE A 248 12.92 -15.41 2.51
C ILE A 248 11.48 -15.02 2.88
N PHE A 249 10.89 -15.66 3.88
CA PHE A 249 9.54 -15.39 4.38
C PHE A 249 9.53 -14.54 5.67
N ALA A 250 10.62 -13.81 5.95
CA ALA A 250 10.69 -12.94 7.11
C ALA A 250 9.60 -11.85 7.05
N GLY A 251 8.79 -11.76 8.12
CA GLY A 251 7.68 -10.81 8.19
C GLY A 251 6.39 -11.25 7.51
N PHE A 252 6.28 -12.52 7.07
CA PHE A 252 5.04 -13.10 6.51
C PHE A 252 3.81 -12.83 7.39
N GLY A 253 3.87 -13.23 8.67
CA GLY A 253 2.75 -13.09 9.61
C GLY A 253 2.28 -11.65 9.76
N PRO A 254 3.17 -10.69 10.12
CA PRO A 254 2.85 -9.28 10.14
C PRO A 254 2.25 -8.74 8.84
N ARG A 255 2.76 -9.19 7.68
CA ARG A 255 2.27 -8.74 6.37
C ARG A 255 0.85 -9.23 6.09
N VAL A 256 0.57 -10.51 6.27
CA VAL A 256 -0.77 -11.08 6.05
C VAL A 256 -1.77 -10.43 7.00
N LEU A 257 -1.41 -10.32 8.28
CA LEU A 257 -2.25 -9.69 9.30
C LEU A 257 -2.56 -8.23 8.96
N TRP A 258 -1.57 -7.45 8.50
CA TRP A 258 -1.80 -6.08 8.06
C TRP A 258 -2.85 -5.99 6.94
N ILE A 259 -2.71 -6.82 5.90
CA ILE A 259 -3.62 -6.78 4.74
C ILE A 259 -5.03 -7.24 5.12
N THR A 260 -5.13 -8.31 5.90
CA THR A 260 -6.43 -8.86 6.30
C THR A 260 -7.19 -7.91 7.24
N LEU A 261 -6.51 -7.27 8.20
CA LEU A 261 -7.15 -6.32 9.11
C LEU A 261 -7.40 -4.95 8.48
N GLY A 262 -6.53 -4.51 7.57
CA GLY A 262 -6.60 -3.19 6.95
C GLY A 262 -7.93 -2.92 6.25
N GLY A 263 -8.45 -3.90 5.51
CA GLY A 263 -9.75 -3.77 4.85
C GLY A 263 -10.91 -3.59 5.84
N ALA A 264 -10.96 -4.40 6.90
CA ALA A 264 -12.03 -4.33 7.90
C ALA A 264 -12.03 -2.99 8.64
N ILE A 265 -10.86 -2.49 9.04
CA ILE A 265 -10.71 -1.20 9.71
C ILE A 265 -11.08 -0.07 8.74
N PHE A 266 -10.61 -0.12 7.48
CA PHE A 266 -10.91 0.90 6.49
C PHE A 266 -12.42 1.06 6.29
N PHE A 267 -13.14 -0.04 6.00
CA PHE A 267 -14.58 0.03 5.75
C PHE A 267 -15.37 0.43 7.01
N GLY A 268 -14.98 -0.07 8.18
CA GLY A 268 -15.64 0.29 9.44
C GLY A 268 -15.54 1.79 9.74
N PHE A 269 -14.35 2.38 9.56
CA PHE A 269 -14.16 3.81 9.79
C PHE A 269 -14.70 4.68 8.65
N TYR A 270 -14.70 4.19 7.41
CA TYR A 270 -15.33 4.89 6.29
C TYR A 270 -16.82 5.07 6.55
N ASP A 271 -17.54 3.98 6.85
CA ASP A 271 -18.98 4.00 7.12
C ASP A 271 -19.31 4.85 8.37
N LEU A 272 -18.54 4.71 9.44
CA LEU A 272 -18.71 5.54 10.64
C LEU A 272 -18.56 7.03 10.33
N THR A 273 -17.53 7.42 9.60
CA THR A 273 -17.26 8.83 9.27
C THR A 273 -18.34 9.39 8.36
N THR A 274 -18.78 8.62 7.34
CA THR A 274 -19.86 9.03 6.45
C THR A 274 -21.17 9.23 7.21
N ARG A 275 -21.51 8.34 8.14
CA ARG A 275 -22.72 8.47 8.98
C ARG A 275 -22.68 9.72 9.87
N LEU A 276 -21.53 10.01 10.48
CA LEU A 276 -21.36 11.19 11.31
C LEU A 276 -21.53 12.48 10.50
N LEU A 277 -20.85 12.58 9.35
CA LEU A 277 -20.93 13.75 8.47
C LEU A 277 -22.34 13.99 7.94
N ASN A 278 -23.05 12.92 7.56
CA ASN A 278 -24.43 13.03 7.08
C ASN A 278 -25.43 13.29 8.23
N SER A 279 -25.11 12.90 9.47
CA SER A 279 -25.97 13.17 10.63
C SER A 279 -25.95 14.63 11.06
N ASP A 280 -24.82 15.32 10.89
CA ASP A 280 -24.69 16.76 11.18
C ASP A 280 -25.45 17.65 10.19
N GLU A 281 -25.78 17.14 8.99
CA GLU A 281 -26.59 17.86 7.98
C GLU A 281 -28.11 17.76 8.26
N SER A 282 -28.54 16.80 9.09
CA SER A 282 -29.94 16.59 9.46
C SER A 282 -30.44 17.48 10.62
N LYS A 283 -29.59 18.40 11.11
CA LYS A 283 -29.88 19.39 12.16
C LYS A 283 -29.82 20.80 11.59
#